data_AF-K8EUP5-F1
#
_entry.id   AF-K8EUP5-F1
#
_cell.length_a   1.000
_cell.length_b   1.000
_cell.length_c   1.000
_cell.angle_alpha   90.00
_cell.angle_beta   90.00
_cell.angle_gamma   90.00
#
_symmetry.space_group_name_H-M   'P 1'
#
loop_
_entity.id
_entity.type
_entity.pdbx_description
1 polymer ?
#
loop_
_entity_poly.entity_id
_entity_poly.type
_entity_poly.pdbx_seq_one_letter_code
_entity_poly.pdbx_strand_id
1 'polypeptide(L)'
;MKLESRLNLLNWTETKPVHSIAQATAEYSIEGEVNGILHSNYTIFYSKYNKEDIHKSTSEFKGYSFFESADNKIMENILFEEQGDFTNGITSGKLISEIANGEYFFNDGKMMITMECS
;
A
#
# COMPACT_ATOMS: atom_id res chain seq x y z
N MET A 1 -17.68 -3.96 -9.82
CA MET A 1 -17.05 -5.30 -9.99
C MET A 1 -16.01 -5.47 -8.89
N LYS A 2 -15.92 -6.64 -8.22
CA LYS A 2 -14.89 -6.91 -7.19
C LYS A 2 -13.72 -7.65 -7.84
N LEU A 3 -12.52 -7.11 -7.72
CA LEU A 3 -11.29 -7.67 -8.28
C LEU A 3 -10.31 -7.99 -7.16
N GLU A 4 -9.69 -9.16 -7.19
CA GLU A 4 -8.73 -9.66 -6.20
C GLU A 4 -7.37 -9.89 -6.86
N SER A 5 -6.32 -9.34 -6.26
CA SER A 5 -4.94 -9.51 -6.74
C SER A 5 -3.96 -9.56 -5.57
N ARG A 6 -2.77 -10.07 -5.84
CA ARG A 6 -1.67 -10.11 -4.88
C ARG A 6 -0.78 -8.91 -5.07
N LEU A 7 -0.40 -8.28 -3.98
CA LEU A 7 0.54 -7.19 -3.91
C LEU A 7 1.87 -7.72 -3.36
N ASN A 8 2.96 -7.61 -4.12
CA ASN A 8 4.29 -7.99 -3.69
C ASN A 8 5.19 -6.75 -3.62
N LEU A 9 5.85 -6.53 -2.49
CA LEU A 9 6.80 -5.42 -2.34
C LEU A 9 8.06 -5.68 -3.17
N LEU A 10 8.35 -4.79 -4.11
CA LEU A 10 9.55 -4.82 -4.95
C LEU A 10 10.66 -3.96 -4.36
N ASN A 11 10.30 -2.75 -3.93
CA ASN A 11 11.25 -1.77 -3.43
C ASN A 11 10.63 -0.97 -2.29
N TRP A 12 11.45 -0.65 -1.28
CA TRP A 12 11.09 0.18 -0.14
C TRP A 12 12.26 1.07 0.22
N THR A 13 12.03 2.37 0.25
CA THR A 13 12.97 3.35 0.77
C THR A 13 12.26 4.20 1.81
N GLU A 14 12.85 4.33 2.99
CA GLU A 14 12.28 5.11 4.09
C GLU A 14 13.35 5.99 4.71
N THR A 15 13.00 7.25 4.99
CA THR A 15 13.85 8.16 5.73
C THR A 15 13.88 7.79 7.21
N LYS A 16 15.01 8.01 7.89
CA LYS A 16 15.06 7.89 9.35
C LYS A 16 13.97 8.76 10.01
N PRO A 17 13.17 8.22 10.96
CA PRO A 17 12.12 8.99 11.61
C PRO A 17 12.66 10.22 12.36
N VAL A 18 11.99 11.36 12.19
CA VAL A 18 12.21 12.62 12.92
C VAL A 18 10.90 12.98 13.62
N HIS A 19 10.92 13.12 14.95
CA HIS A 19 9.71 13.28 15.76
C HIS A 19 8.64 12.20 15.50
N SER A 20 9.08 10.94 15.34
CA SER A 20 8.25 9.79 15.00
C SER A 20 7.59 9.83 13.62
N ILE A 21 7.99 10.76 12.76
CA ILE A 21 7.48 10.87 11.40
C ILE A 21 8.59 10.46 10.41
N ALA A 22 8.26 9.61 9.45
CA ALA A 22 9.12 9.24 8.33
C ALA A 22 8.43 9.50 6.99
N GLN A 23 9.21 9.65 5.94
CA GLN A 23 8.77 9.61 4.56
C GLN A 23 9.22 8.29 3.94
N ALA A 24 8.37 7.67 3.14
CA ALA A 24 8.71 6.45 2.43
C ALA A 24 8.23 6.46 0.99
N THR A 25 8.97 5.74 0.14
CA THR A 25 8.54 5.39 -1.21
C THR A 25 8.52 3.87 -1.32
N ALA A 26 7.48 3.34 -1.95
CA ALA A 26 7.34 1.91 -2.17
C ALA A 26 6.95 1.62 -3.61
N GLU A 27 7.43 0.50 -4.13
CA GLU A 27 6.97 -0.05 -5.40
C GLU A 27 6.47 -1.47 -5.16
N TYR A 28 5.29 -1.77 -5.67
CA TYR A 28 4.68 -3.09 -5.54
C TYR A 28 4.30 -3.65 -6.91
N SER A 29 4.57 -4.93 -7.15
CA SER A 29 3.91 -5.64 -8.25
C SER A 29 2.51 -6.05 -7.81
N ILE A 30 1.53 -5.81 -8.69
CA ILE A 30 0.18 -6.33 -8.55
C ILE A 30 0.01 -7.46 -9.56
N GLU A 31 -0.38 -8.63 -9.09
CA GLU A 31 -0.51 -9.85 -9.91
C GLU A 31 -1.82 -10.57 -9.60
N GLY A 32 -2.65 -10.81 -10.63
CA GLY A 32 -3.95 -11.46 -10.49
C GLY A 32 -4.98 -10.98 -11.50
N GLU A 33 -6.17 -10.67 -11.03
CA GLU A 33 -7.25 -10.11 -11.86
C GLU A 33 -6.90 -8.74 -12.43
N VAL A 34 -6.08 -7.95 -11.74
CA VAL A 34 -5.35 -6.82 -12.33
C VAL A 34 -3.86 -7.08 -12.28
N ASN A 35 -3.13 -6.55 -13.25
CA ASN A 35 -1.69 -6.69 -13.33
C ASN A 35 -1.06 -5.32 -13.59
N GLY A 36 -0.01 -4.98 -12.86
CA GLY A 36 0.62 -3.67 -12.96
C GLY A 36 1.59 -3.39 -11.82
N ILE A 37 2.05 -2.14 -11.73
CA ILE A 37 2.93 -1.65 -10.67
C ILE A 37 2.22 -0.55 -9.89
N LEU A 38 2.30 -0.60 -8.57
CA LEU A 38 1.83 0.46 -7.70
C LEU A 38 3.04 1.24 -7.17
N HIS A 39 3.13 2.52 -7.54
CA HIS A 39 4.17 3.43 -7.08
C HIS A 39 3.61 4.34 -6.00
N SER A 40 4.14 4.22 -4.79
CA SER A 40 3.55 4.84 -3.61
C SER A 40 4.51 5.77 -2.89
N ASN A 41 3.97 6.89 -2.39
CA ASN A 41 4.69 7.86 -1.56
C ASN A 41 3.91 8.08 -0.27
N TYR A 42 4.55 7.87 0.88
CA TYR A 42 3.92 7.86 2.19
C TYR A 42 4.57 8.84 3.15
N THR A 43 3.73 9.47 3.97
CA THR A 43 4.10 9.99 5.29
C THR A 43 3.65 8.99 6.35
N ILE A 44 4.58 8.51 7.16
CA ILE A 44 4.36 7.50 8.20
C ILE A 44 4.52 8.15 9.56
N PHE A 45 3.53 7.96 10.44
CA PHE A 45 3.59 8.33 11.85
C PHE A 45 3.70 7.08 12.72
N TYR A 46 4.82 6.94 13.42
CA TYR A 46 5.05 5.85 14.38
C TYR A 46 4.53 6.24 15.77
N SER A 47 3.35 5.73 16.13
CA SER A 47 2.83 5.88 17.50
C SER A 47 3.67 5.12 18.52
N LYS A 48 4.28 4.00 18.11
CA LYS A 48 5.27 3.23 18.88
C LYS A 48 6.37 2.74 17.94
N TYR A 49 7.52 3.41 17.94
CA TYR A 49 8.66 2.97 17.15
C TYR A 49 9.56 2.04 17.96
N ASN A 50 9.71 0.80 17.50
CA ASN A 50 10.64 -0.16 18.10
C ASN A 50 11.93 -0.22 17.27
N LYS A 51 13.02 0.32 17.84
CA LYS A 51 14.33 0.40 17.20
C LYS A 51 15.06 -0.93 17.09
N GLU A 52 14.70 -1.90 17.93
CA GLU A 52 15.33 -3.23 17.96
C GLU A 52 14.63 -4.19 17.01
N ASP A 53 13.32 -4.00 16.80
CA ASP A 53 12.49 -4.83 15.94
C ASP A 53 11.35 -4.01 15.32
N ILE A 54 11.54 -3.60 14.07
CA ILE A 54 10.59 -2.76 13.35
C ILE A 54 9.22 -3.42 13.21
N HIS A 55 9.14 -4.76 13.20
CA HIS A 55 7.88 -5.50 13.04
C HIS A 55 6.98 -5.41 14.28
N LYS A 56 7.54 -4.96 15.41
CA LYS A 56 6.80 -4.64 16.64
C LYS A 56 6.41 -3.17 16.74
N SER A 57 6.70 -2.37 15.71
CA SER A 57 6.25 -0.98 15.67
C SER A 57 4.76 -0.91 15.40
N THR A 58 4.16 0.21 15.82
CA THR A 58 2.80 0.59 15.42
C THR A 58 2.89 1.92 14.69
N SER A 59 2.29 1.99 13.50
CA SER A 59 2.25 3.21 12.72
C SER A 59 0.96 3.37 11.94
N GLU A 60 0.65 4.62 11.64
CA GLU A 60 -0.35 5.01 10.66
C GLU A 60 0.37 5.68 9.50
N PHE A 61 -0.13 5.53 8.28
CA PHE A 61 0.45 6.20 7.14
C PHE A 61 -0.63 6.74 6.21
N LYS A 62 -0.26 7.82 5.52
CA LYS A 62 -1.06 8.44 4.48
C LYS A 62 -0.19 8.78 3.30
N GLY A 63 -0.75 8.72 2.10
CA GLY A 63 0.03 8.94 0.90
C GLY A 63 -0.77 8.97 -0.37
N TYR A 64 -0.04 8.96 -1.47
CA TYR A 64 -0.59 8.83 -2.81
C TYR A 64 0.10 7.69 -3.53
N SER A 65 -0.70 6.93 -4.27
CA SER A 65 -0.26 5.74 -4.97
C SER A 65 -0.74 5.79 -6.42
N PHE A 66 0.19 5.71 -7.36
CA PHE A 66 -0.09 5.65 -8.79
C PHE A 66 0.00 4.21 -9.26
N PHE A 67 -1.11 3.65 -9.74
CA PHE A 67 -1.15 2.34 -10.37
C PHE A 67 -0.89 2.49 -11.87
N GLU A 68 0.16 1.84 -12.35
CA GLU A 68 0.48 1.69 -13.77
C GLU A 68 0.07 0.29 -14.24
N SER A 69 -0.95 0.22 -15.09
CA SER A 69 -1.50 -1.02 -15.61
C SER A 69 -0.58 -1.66 -16.64
N ALA A 70 -0.39 -2.97 -16.54
CA ALA A 70 0.45 -3.71 -17.48
C ALA A 70 -0.22 -3.91 -18.84
N ASP A 71 -1.55 -4.00 -18.89
CA ASP A 71 -2.28 -4.34 -20.12
C ASP A 71 -3.55 -3.54 -20.41
N ASN A 72 -3.96 -2.64 -19.50
CA ASN A 72 -5.13 -1.76 -19.63
C ASN A 72 -6.46 -2.47 -19.93
N LYS A 73 -6.60 -3.78 -19.67
CA LYS A 73 -7.84 -4.51 -20.02
C LYS A 73 -8.97 -4.34 -19.03
N ILE A 74 -8.63 -4.31 -17.74
CA ILE A 74 -9.59 -4.30 -16.63
C ILE A 74 -9.55 -2.97 -15.89
N MET A 75 -8.36 -2.40 -15.78
CA MET A 75 -8.13 -1.14 -15.10
C MET A 75 -7.05 -0.37 -15.87
N GLU A 76 -7.33 0.90 -16.17
CA GLU A 76 -6.34 1.82 -16.72
C GLU A 76 -5.40 2.33 -15.61
N ASN A 77 -4.54 3.28 -15.92
CA ASN A 77 -3.69 3.92 -14.91
C ASN A 77 -4.53 4.80 -13.98
N ILE A 78 -4.35 4.66 -12.66
CA ILE A 78 -5.18 5.33 -11.65
C ILE A 78 -4.32 5.91 -10.53
N LEU A 79 -4.67 7.11 -10.08
CA LEU A 79 -4.13 7.71 -8.86
C LEU A 79 -5.08 7.44 -7.69
N PHE A 80 -4.52 6.97 -6.58
CA PHE A 80 -5.21 6.74 -5.32
C PHE A 80 -4.66 7.65 -4.23
N GLU A 81 -5.54 8.18 -3.38
CA GLU A 81 -5.20 8.51 -2.00
C GLU A 81 -5.16 7.22 -1.19
N GLU A 82 -4.16 7.09 -0.34
CA GLU A 82 -3.98 5.90 0.49
C GLU A 82 -3.96 6.26 1.97
N GLN A 83 -4.67 5.48 2.77
CA GLN A 83 -4.62 5.53 4.22
C GLN A 83 -4.53 4.12 4.78
N GLY A 84 -3.54 3.88 5.63
CA GLY A 84 -3.35 2.57 6.24
C GLY A 84 -2.71 2.61 7.61
N ASP A 85 -2.62 1.44 8.20
CA ASP A 85 -2.02 1.18 9.49
C ASP A 85 -1.11 -0.05 9.43
N PHE A 86 -0.10 -0.03 10.29
CA PHE A 86 0.76 -1.17 10.56
C PHE A 86 0.72 -1.46 12.05
N THR A 87 0.17 -2.61 12.41
CA THR A 87 -0.02 -3.02 13.80
C THR A 87 0.34 -4.48 13.98
N ASN A 88 1.26 -4.79 14.91
CA ASN A 88 1.68 -6.16 15.25
C ASN A 88 2.13 -6.98 14.02
N GLY A 89 2.89 -6.39 13.10
CA GLY A 89 3.37 -7.07 11.91
C GLY A 89 2.36 -7.15 10.76
N ILE A 90 1.14 -6.63 10.94
CA ILE A 90 0.07 -6.66 9.94
C ILE A 90 -0.06 -5.27 9.34
N THR A 91 -0.04 -5.20 8.01
CA THR A 91 -0.34 -3.98 7.26
C THR A 91 -1.75 -4.08 6.68
N SER A 92 -2.53 -3.02 6.84
CA SER A 92 -3.84 -2.86 6.21
C SER A 92 -4.04 -1.43 5.76
N GLY A 93 -4.90 -1.24 4.76
CA GLY A 93 -5.19 0.09 4.28
C GLY A 93 -6.27 0.14 3.22
N LYS A 94 -6.59 1.36 2.82
CA LYS A 94 -7.58 1.69 1.79
C LYS A 94 -6.93 2.55 0.72
N LEU A 95 -7.34 2.30 -0.51
CA LEU A 95 -7.03 3.06 -1.70
C LEU A 95 -8.31 3.75 -2.16
N ILE A 96 -8.27 5.06 -2.36
CA ILE A 96 -9.45 5.86 -2.66
C ILE A 96 -9.17 6.67 -3.92
N SER A 97 -10.00 6.52 -4.94
CA SER A 97 -9.98 7.35 -6.14
C SER A 97 -11.40 7.67 -6.58
N GLU A 98 -11.54 8.56 -7.58
CA GLU A 98 -12.85 8.93 -8.11
C GLU A 98 -13.57 7.78 -8.83
N ILE A 99 -12.82 6.80 -9.36
CA ILE A 99 -13.35 5.77 -10.26
C ILE A 99 -13.17 4.33 -9.74
N ALA A 100 -12.30 4.14 -8.75
CA ALA A 100 -12.07 2.86 -8.11
C ALA A 100 -11.69 3.05 -6.64
N ASN A 101 -12.15 2.15 -5.78
CA ASN A 101 -11.69 2.07 -4.41
C ASN A 101 -11.04 0.71 -4.18
N GLY A 102 -10.11 0.62 -3.24
CA GLY A 102 -9.49 -0.62 -2.87
C GLY A 102 -9.27 -0.75 -1.38
N GLU A 103 -9.16 -1.98 -0.92
CA GLU A 103 -8.73 -2.32 0.42
C GLU A 103 -7.65 -3.39 0.30
N TYR A 104 -6.63 -3.31 1.16
CA TYR A 104 -5.64 -4.36 1.25
C TYR A 104 -5.39 -4.81 2.68
N PHE A 105 -5.03 -6.08 2.80
CA PHE A 105 -4.70 -6.71 4.06
C PHE A 105 -3.57 -7.72 3.86
N PHE A 106 -2.71 -7.83 4.85
CA PHE A 106 -1.68 -8.85 4.87
C PHE A 106 -2.26 -10.21 5.28
N ASN A 107 -2.02 -11.23 4.46
CA ASN A 107 -2.40 -12.62 4.70
C ASN A 107 -1.30 -13.59 4.22
N ASP A 108 -0.82 -14.46 5.10
CA ASP A 108 0.16 -15.52 4.78
C ASP A 108 1.40 -15.07 3.99
N GLY A 109 2.01 -13.94 4.36
CA GLY A 109 3.22 -13.46 3.68
C GLY A 109 2.95 -12.66 2.41
N LYS A 110 1.69 -12.48 2.02
CA LYS A 110 1.28 -11.71 0.84
C LYS A 110 0.22 -10.69 1.21
N MET A 111 0.22 -9.56 0.54
CA MET A 111 -0.84 -8.57 0.71
C MET A 111 -1.89 -8.81 -0.38
N MET A 112 -3.14 -9.01 0.03
CA MET A 112 -4.26 -9.15 -0.89
C MET A 112 -4.90 -7.78 -1.08
N ILE A 113 -5.08 -7.36 -2.31
CA ILE A 113 -5.84 -6.16 -2.66
C ILE A 113 -7.18 -6.57 -3.27
N THR A 114 -8.25 -5.95 -2.77
CA THR A 114 -9.58 -5.97 -3.36
C THR A 114 -9.86 -4.61 -3.97
N MET A 115 -10.28 -4.54 -5.23
CA MET A 115 -10.72 -3.29 -5.86
C MET A 115 -12.18 -3.35 -6.32
N GLU A 116 -12.89 -2.26 -6.07
CA GLU A 116 -14.26 -2.00 -6.50
C GLU A 116 -14.23 -0.89 -7.55
N CYS A 117 -14.48 -1.27 -8.81
CA CYS A 117 -14.57 -0.32 -9.93
C CYS A 117 -16.02 0.15 -10.11
N SER A 118 -16.16 1.45 -10.41
CA SER A 118 -17.43 2.15 -10.71
C SER A 118 -18.06 1.69 -12.02
#